data_AF-A0A1L7VDM5-F1
#
_entry.id   AF-A0A1L7VDM5-F1
#
_cell.length_a   1.000
_cell.length_b   1.000
_cell.length_c   1.000
_cell.angle_alpha   90.00
_cell.angle_beta   90.00
_cell.angle_gamma   90.00
#
_symmetry.space_group_name_H-M   'P 1'
#
loop_
_entity.id
_entity.type
_entity.pdbx_description
1 polymer ?
#
loop_
_entity_poly.entity_id
_entity_poly.type
_entity_poly.pdbx_seq_one_letter_code
_entity_poly.pdbx_strand_id
1 'polypeptide(L)'
;MASQGRDRLILREDIISDNKVASSRDPSSVLRNHIMLTKEEKLALIQHAQEYASVLVHQRGQTTANSEKLLKKFYAEIFLHWSTSQKRNIGPSSTCREDSQTLCGKPVYLSLSVNKDAESIEWTWNDSDGRSIDPDRIEFEPGLTVTQAKINAIHNYDNHERRRISSYNTQHIICATLSILVKWAACGSEGPLKIEPEDMVSRIQPLVLASDLARYMAFTYSRIVEDMDGESEGGTEDPDSD
;
A
#
# COMPACT_ATOMS: atom_id res chain seq x y z
N MET A 1 4.97 7.75 -16.38
CA MET A 1 4.78 6.66 -17.38
C MET A 1 6.07 6.14 -18.02
N ALA A 2 7.12 6.96 -18.26
CA ALA A 2 8.37 6.49 -18.86
C ALA A 2 9.23 5.52 -17.99
N SER A 3 9.08 5.55 -16.66
CA SER A 3 9.84 4.67 -15.74
C SER A 3 9.40 3.21 -15.81
N GLN A 4 8.08 2.97 -15.86
CA GLN A 4 7.50 1.62 -15.78
C GLN A 4 7.87 0.74 -16.98
N GLY A 5 8.06 1.36 -18.17
CA GLY A 5 8.56 0.67 -19.37
C GLY A 5 10.03 0.30 -19.29
N ARG A 6 10.88 1.13 -18.68
CA ARG A 6 12.31 0.83 -18.48
C ARG A 6 12.51 -0.30 -17.48
N ASP A 7 11.78 -0.26 -16.36
CA ASP A 7 11.85 -1.30 -15.32
C ASP A 7 11.42 -2.68 -15.86
N ARG A 8 10.42 -2.70 -16.76
CA ARG A 8 9.99 -3.92 -17.46
C ARG A 8 11.08 -4.51 -18.33
N LEU A 9 11.78 -3.67 -19.09
CA LEU A 9 12.84 -4.10 -20.01
C LEU A 9 14.02 -4.67 -19.25
N ILE A 10 14.40 -4.04 -18.13
CA ILE A 10 15.49 -4.52 -17.27
C ILE A 10 15.14 -5.90 -16.68
N LEU A 11 13.94 -6.07 -16.12
CA LEU A 11 13.49 -7.37 -15.60
C LEU A 11 13.46 -8.45 -16.69
N ARG A 12 13.06 -8.08 -17.89
CA ARG A 12 13.04 -9.00 -19.04
C ARG A 12 14.44 -9.45 -19.43
N GLU A 13 15.40 -8.52 -19.49
CA GLU A 13 16.79 -8.82 -19.85
C GLU A 13 17.46 -9.76 -18.83
N ASP A 14 17.21 -9.52 -17.55
CA ASP A 14 17.72 -10.38 -16.47
C ASP A 14 17.15 -11.81 -16.57
N ILE A 15 15.87 -11.95 -16.89
CA ILE A 15 15.24 -13.28 -17.08
C ILE A 15 15.77 -13.97 -18.35
N ILE A 16 16.01 -13.20 -19.43
CA ILE A 16 16.58 -13.75 -20.67
C ILE A 16 18.00 -14.26 -20.41
N SER A 17 18.78 -13.54 -19.60
CA SER A 17 20.15 -13.90 -19.22
C SER A 17 20.22 -14.99 -18.15
N ASP A 18 19.10 -15.34 -17.51
CA ASP A 18 19.04 -16.38 -16.48
C ASP A 18 19.17 -17.77 -17.11
N ASN A 19 20.30 -18.43 -16.81
CA ASN A 19 20.60 -19.80 -17.22
C ASN A 19 20.06 -20.86 -16.25
N LYS A 20 19.51 -20.44 -15.10
CA LYS A 20 18.94 -21.33 -14.07
C LYS A 20 17.45 -21.54 -14.33
N VAL A 21 17.14 -22.19 -15.44
CA VAL A 21 15.78 -22.52 -15.89
C VAL A 21 15.69 -24.00 -16.25
N ALA A 22 14.49 -24.56 -16.20
CA ALA A 22 14.23 -25.88 -16.74
C ALA A 22 14.10 -25.82 -18.27
N SER A 23 14.59 -26.85 -18.96
CA SER A 23 14.41 -26.98 -20.41
C SER A 23 12.98 -27.36 -20.77
N SER A 24 12.35 -28.23 -19.97
CA SER A 24 10.96 -28.67 -20.09
C SER A 24 10.54 -29.41 -18.81
N ARG A 25 9.23 -29.62 -18.63
CA ARG A 25 8.62 -30.36 -17.53
C ARG A 25 7.42 -31.17 -18.01
N ASP A 26 7.31 -32.39 -17.50
CA ASP A 26 6.13 -33.22 -17.69
C ASP A 26 4.92 -32.67 -16.90
N PRO A 27 3.68 -32.97 -17.36
CA PRO A 27 2.48 -32.72 -16.59
C PRO A 27 2.54 -33.29 -15.17
N SER A 28 1.92 -32.60 -14.21
CA SER A 28 1.90 -32.96 -12.78
C SER A 28 3.26 -32.95 -12.07
N SER A 29 4.29 -32.33 -12.67
CA SER A 29 5.59 -32.14 -12.03
C SER A 29 5.52 -31.19 -10.82
N VAL A 30 6.06 -31.61 -9.68
CA VAL A 30 6.09 -30.80 -8.45
C VAL A 30 7.13 -29.67 -8.58
N LEU A 31 6.68 -28.42 -8.58
CA LEU A 31 7.54 -27.23 -8.64
C LEU A 31 8.16 -26.91 -7.27
N ARG A 32 9.39 -27.34 -6.99
CA ARG A 32 10.01 -27.13 -5.66
C ARG A 32 10.69 -25.77 -5.50
N ASN A 33 11.09 -25.15 -6.61
CA ASN A 33 11.80 -23.88 -6.62
C ASN A 33 11.69 -23.23 -8.01
N HIS A 34 12.11 -21.97 -8.11
CA HIS A 34 12.03 -21.19 -9.34
C HIS A 34 12.97 -21.66 -10.47
N ILE A 35 13.96 -22.52 -10.19
CA ILE A 35 14.86 -23.08 -11.21
C ILE A 35 14.11 -24.09 -12.07
N MET A 36 13.02 -24.67 -11.53
CA MET A 36 12.15 -25.58 -12.28
C MET A 36 11.25 -24.86 -13.28
N LEU A 37 11.20 -23.53 -13.27
CA LEU A 37 10.44 -22.77 -14.26
C LEU A 37 11.22 -22.66 -15.56
N THR A 38 10.53 -22.79 -16.70
CA THR A 38 11.10 -22.48 -18.01
C THR A 38 11.32 -20.97 -18.15
N LYS A 39 12.07 -20.58 -19.18
CA LYS A 39 12.32 -19.15 -19.45
C LYS A 39 11.01 -18.43 -19.79
N GLU A 40 10.14 -19.07 -20.55
CA GLU A 40 8.85 -18.53 -20.98
C GLU A 40 7.89 -18.39 -19.79
N GLU A 41 7.88 -19.37 -18.87
CA GLU A 41 7.12 -19.29 -17.61
C GLU A 41 7.59 -18.10 -16.75
N LYS A 42 8.91 -17.89 -16.61
CA LYS A 42 9.45 -16.72 -15.89
C LYS A 42 9.09 -15.40 -16.57
N LEU A 43 9.16 -15.34 -17.91
CA LEU A 43 8.78 -14.15 -18.67
C LEU A 43 7.30 -13.80 -18.50
N ALA A 44 6.42 -14.80 -18.43
CA ALA A 44 5.00 -14.59 -18.22
C ALA A 44 4.68 -14.00 -16.82
N LEU A 45 5.57 -14.20 -15.83
CA LEU A 45 5.43 -13.63 -14.47
C LEU A 45 6.02 -12.21 -14.31
N ILE A 46 6.54 -11.59 -15.37
CA ILE A 46 7.13 -10.24 -15.30
C ILE A 46 6.15 -9.22 -14.71
N GLN A 47 4.88 -9.26 -15.13
CA GLN A 47 3.89 -8.31 -14.61
C GLN A 47 3.72 -8.46 -13.09
N HIS A 48 3.59 -9.68 -12.58
CA HIS A 48 3.50 -9.94 -11.14
C HIS A 48 4.75 -9.46 -10.39
N ALA A 49 5.95 -9.65 -10.96
CA ALA A 49 7.19 -9.16 -10.37
C ALA A 49 7.26 -7.62 -10.34
N GLN A 50 6.71 -6.94 -11.36
CA GLN A 50 6.61 -5.48 -11.39
C GLN A 50 5.64 -4.96 -10.33
N GLU A 51 4.46 -5.57 -10.20
CA GLU A 51 3.52 -5.19 -9.14
C GLU A 51 4.12 -5.42 -7.75
N TYR A 52 4.88 -6.51 -7.58
CA TYR A 52 5.61 -6.76 -6.34
C TYR A 52 6.65 -5.67 -6.05
N ALA A 53 7.36 -5.19 -7.06
CA ALA A 53 8.28 -4.06 -6.94
C ALA A 53 7.58 -2.78 -6.46
N SER A 54 6.42 -2.46 -7.05
CA SER A 54 5.59 -1.32 -6.66
C SER A 54 5.21 -1.36 -5.18
N VAL A 55 4.87 -2.55 -4.66
CA VAL A 55 4.54 -2.75 -3.24
C VAL A 55 5.76 -2.51 -2.33
N LEU A 56 6.95 -2.97 -2.73
CA LEU A 56 8.18 -2.76 -1.95
C LEU A 56 8.56 -1.28 -1.83
N VAL A 57 8.35 -0.50 -2.89
CA VAL A 57 8.54 0.96 -2.87
C VAL A 57 7.63 1.59 -1.82
N HIS A 58 6.35 1.21 -1.79
CA HIS A 58 5.38 1.71 -0.81
C HIS A 58 5.68 1.31 0.65
N GLN A 59 6.28 0.13 0.87
CA GLN A 59 6.52 -0.38 2.22
C GLN A 59 7.67 0.33 2.94
N ARG A 60 8.73 0.71 2.23
CA ARG A 60 10.00 1.18 2.86
C ARG A 60 10.65 2.39 2.18
N GLY A 61 10.05 2.95 1.13
CA GLY A 61 10.79 3.83 0.20
C GLY A 61 11.97 3.11 -0.46
N GLN A 62 11.98 1.77 -0.42
CA GLN A 62 13.04 0.97 -1.01
C GLN A 62 12.79 0.85 -2.51
N THR A 63 13.51 1.65 -3.29
CA THR A 63 13.78 1.31 -4.69
C THR A 63 14.76 0.15 -4.68
N THR A 64 14.32 -1.05 -5.06
CA THR A 64 15.27 -2.12 -5.35
C THR A 64 16.03 -1.74 -6.62
N ALA A 65 17.14 -1.02 -6.48
CA ALA A 65 17.97 -0.54 -7.59
C ALA A 65 18.59 -1.66 -8.44
N ASN A 66 18.40 -2.92 -8.06
CA ASN A 66 18.89 -4.10 -8.75
C ASN A 66 17.74 -5.09 -8.93
N SER A 67 17.38 -5.33 -10.19
CA SER A 67 16.32 -6.21 -10.68
C SER A 67 16.57 -7.69 -10.35
N GLU A 68 17.81 -8.16 -10.36
CA GLU A 68 18.17 -9.51 -9.92
C GLU A 68 17.81 -9.75 -8.44
N LYS A 69 18.12 -8.78 -7.56
CA LYS A 69 17.73 -8.85 -6.13
C LYS A 69 16.22 -8.84 -5.95
N LEU A 70 15.50 -8.07 -6.77
CA LEU A 70 14.04 -8.03 -6.76
C LEU A 70 13.45 -9.38 -7.17
N LEU A 71 13.91 -9.95 -8.29
CA LEU A 71 13.47 -11.27 -8.78
C LEU A 71 13.78 -12.37 -7.75
N LYS A 72 14.97 -12.34 -7.14
CA LYS A 72 15.33 -13.28 -6.07
C LYS A 72 14.39 -13.20 -4.88
N LYS A 73 14.03 -11.98 -4.44
CA LYS A 73 13.05 -11.78 -3.36
C LYS A 73 11.66 -12.25 -3.76
N PHE A 74 11.20 -11.90 -4.96
CA PHE A 74 9.90 -12.28 -5.49
C PHE A 74 9.75 -13.81 -5.52
N TYR A 75 10.70 -14.53 -6.12
CA TYR A 75 10.66 -15.98 -6.15
C TYR A 75 10.83 -16.61 -4.77
N ALA A 76 11.65 -16.04 -3.89
CA ALA A 76 11.77 -16.54 -2.52
C ALA A 76 10.43 -16.49 -1.78
N GLU A 77 9.68 -15.38 -1.88
CA GLU A 77 8.35 -15.26 -1.27
C GLU A 77 7.34 -16.26 -1.84
N ILE A 78 7.29 -16.41 -3.17
CA ILE A 78 6.38 -17.37 -3.82
C ILE A 78 6.65 -18.79 -3.33
N PHE A 79 7.92 -19.22 -3.37
CA PHE A 79 8.28 -20.60 -3.03
C PHE A 79 8.36 -20.87 -1.52
N LEU A 80 8.48 -19.83 -0.68
CA LEU A 80 8.27 -19.94 0.77
C LEU A 80 6.83 -20.41 1.07
N HIS A 81 5.85 -19.86 0.36
CA HIS A 81 4.43 -20.17 0.54
C HIS A 81 3.94 -21.37 -0.28
N TRP A 82 4.80 -21.96 -1.13
CA TRP A 82 4.45 -23.09 -2.01
C TRP A 82 4.23 -24.43 -1.28
N SER A 83 4.74 -24.59 -0.06
CA SER A 83 4.67 -25.87 0.69
C SER A 83 4.00 -25.80 2.07
N THR A 84 3.36 -24.68 2.41
CA THR A 84 2.75 -24.52 3.74
C THR A 84 1.23 -24.60 3.70
N SER A 85 0.70 -25.73 4.17
CA SER A 85 -0.69 -25.88 4.60
C SER A 85 -1.07 -24.73 5.52
N GLN A 86 -1.91 -23.82 5.04
CA GLN A 86 -2.35 -22.63 5.78
C GLN A 86 -3.21 -23.04 6.99
N LYS A 87 -2.67 -22.91 8.20
CA LYS A 87 -3.47 -22.76 9.43
C LYS A 87 -4.04 -21.34 9.45
N ARG A 88 -5.36 -21.22 9.31
CA ARG A 88 -6.10 -19.98 9.54
C ARG A 88 -6.07 -19.67 11.04
N ASN A 89 -5.49 -18.54 11.43
CA ASN A 89 -5.70 -17.99 12.76
C ASN A 89 -6.95 -17.11 12.76
N ILE A 90 -7.88 -17.50 13.62
CA ILE A 90 -9.11 -16.80 13.98
C ILE A 90 -8.71 -15.52 14.72
N GLY A 91 -9.16 -14.36 14.23
CA GLY A 91 -8.95 -13.08 14.90
C GLY A 91 -9.72 -13.02 16.22
N PRO A 92 -9.23 -12.29 17.24
CA PRO A 92 -9.95 -12.13 18.48
C PRO A 92 -11.19 -11.26 18.28
N SER A 93 -12.34 -11.83 18.63
CA SER A 93 -13.64 -11.16 18.75
C SER A 93 -13.64 -10.16 19.91
N SER A 94 -14.25 -9.02 19.66
CA SER A 94 -14.50 -7.92 20.59
C SER A 94 -15.58 -8.25 21.62
N THR A 95 -15.41 -7.67 22.81
CA THR A 95 -16.34 -6.81 23.57
C THR A 95 -16.39 -7.16 25.07
N CYS A 96 -16.27 -6.13 25.90
CA CYS A 96 -16.93 -6.05 27.19
C CYS A 96 -17.24 -4.57 27.47
N ARG A 97 -18.49 -4.26 27.83
CA ARG A 97 -19.02 -2.93 28.18
C ARG A 97 -19.31 -2.93 29.68
N GLU A 98 -18.94 -1.88 30.39
CA GLU A 98 -19.56 -1.46 31.65
C GLU A 98 -19.58 0.07 31.78
N ASP A 99 -20.53 0.55 32.59
CA ASP A 99 -21.09 1.90 32.58
C ASP A 99 -20.34 2.97 33.39
N SER A 100 -20.45 4.18 32.85
CA SER A 100 -20.51 5.52 33.45
C SER A 100 -20.13 5.68 34.94
N GLN A 101 -18.94 6.24 35.18
CA GLN A 101 -18.72 7.28 36.20
C GLN A 101 -17.36 7.98 36.00
N THR A 102 -17.41 9.31 35.91
CA THR A 102 -16.33 10.32 36.04
C THR A 102 -15.01 10.09 35.27
N LEU A 103 -14.84 10.85 34.17
CA LEU A 103 -13.69 10.83 33.26
C LEU A 103 -12.40 11.53 33.77
N CYS A 104 -12.37 12.03 35.01
CA CYS A 104 -11.20 12.73 35.54
C CYS A 104 -10.03 11.74 35.72
N GLY A 105 -8.91 12.00 35.06
CA GLY A 105 -7.70 11.16 35.12
C GLY A 105 -7.73 9.90 34.25
N LYS A 106 -8.72 9.71 33.37
CA LYS A 106 -8.73 8.60 32.39
C LYS A 106 -7.98 9.00 31.11
N PRO A 107 -7.25 8.07 30.46
CA PRO A 107 -6.52 8.37 29.25
C PRO A 107 -7.48 8.69 28.09
N VAL A 108 -7.12 9.71 27.32
CA VAL A 108 -7.84 10.16 26.12
C VAL A 108 -6.94 9.95 24.91
N TYR A 109 -7.50 9.44 23.82
CA TYR A 109 -6.78 9.08 22.62
C TYR A 109 -7.20 9.94 21.43
N LEU A 110 -6.23 10.52 20.73
CA LEU A 110 -6.48 11.14 19.44
C LEU A 110 -6.55 10.06 18.35
N SER A 111 -7.68 10.02 17.66
CA SER A 111 -7.90 9.15 16.50
C SER A 111 -7.91 10.00 15.22
N LEU A 112 -7.30 9.43 14.18
CA LEU A 112 -7.24 10.00 12.83
C LEU A 112 -7.98 9.06 11.89
N SER A 113 -8.91 9.61 11.12
CA SER A 113 -9.53 8.90 10.00
C SER A 113 -9.24 9.63 8.68
N VAL A 114 -9.02 8.85 7.62
CA VAL A 114 -8.77 9.36 6.27
C VAL A 114 -9.98 9.02 5.41
N ASN A 115 -10.66 10.04 4.89
CA ASN A 115 -11.69 9.88 3.87
C ASN A 115 -11.03 10.05 2.49
N LYS A 116 -10.97 8.93 1.76
CA LYS A 116 -10.30 8.87 0.45
C LYS A 116 -11.10 9.59 -0.63
N ASP A 117 -12.43 9.55 -0.55
CA ASP A 117 -13.32 10.11 -1.58
C ASP A 117 -13.46 11.62 -1.41
N ALA A 118 -13.49 12.10 -0.16
CA ALA A 118 -13.57 13.52 0.16
C ALA A 118 -12.18 14.18 0.28
N GLU A 119 -11.10 13.43 0.05
CA GLU A 119 -9.71 13.88 0.21
C GLU A 119 -9.49 14.65 1.53
N SER A 120 -9.99 14.11 2.64
CA SER A 120 -9.99 14.79 3.93
C SER A 120 -9.50 13.94 5.09
N ILE A 121 -9.03 14.62 6.14
CA ILE A 121 -8.60 14.04 7.40
C ILE A 121 -9.56 14.50 8.50
N GLU A 122 -10.18 13.56 9.19
CA GLU A 122 -11.04 13.83 10.33
C GLU A 122 -10.35 13.41 11.63
N TRP A 123 -10.49 14.26 12.64
CA TRP A 123 -9.84 14.13 13.94
C TRP A 123 -10.91 13.94 15.00
N THR A 124 -10.83 12.86 15.76
CA THR A 124 -11.75 12.59 16.87
C THR A 124 -10.96 12.26 18.12
N TRP A 125 -11.30 12.87 19.24
CA TRP A 125 -10.79 12.47 20.55
C TRP A 125 -11.73 11.43 21.13
N ASN A 126 -11.18 10.32 21.62
CA ASN A 126 -11.97 9.21 22.13
C ASN A 126 -11.44 8.76 23.50
N ASP A 127 -12.34 8.33 24.40
CA ASP A 127 -11.95 7.62 25.61
C ASP A 127 -11.48 6.18 25.31
N SER A 128 -11.08 5.46 26.36
CA SER A 128 -10.70 4.04 26.26
C SER A 128 -11.82 3.14 25.72
N ASP A 129 -13.08 3.58 25.81
CA ASP A 129 -14.26 2.85 25.35
C ASP A 129 -14.67 3.25 23.92
N GLY A 130 -13.91 4.15 23.28
CA GLY A 130 -14.15 4.64 21.93
C GLY A 130 -15.24 5.72 21.83
N ARG A 131 -15.66 6.32 22.95
CA ARG A 131 -16.66 7.40 22.96
C ARG A 131 -15.99 8.73 22.69
N SER A 132 -16.60 9.54 21.83
CA SER A 132 -16.05 10.85 21.49
C SER A 132 -16.05 11.80 22.68
N ILE A 133 -14.91 12.48 22.87
CA ILE A 133 -14.67 13.50 23.90
C ILE A 133 -14.54 14.86 23.22
N ASP A 134 -15.14 15.86 23.86
CA ASP A 134 -14.98 17.27 23.50
C ASP A 134 -13.53 17.74 23.76
N PRO A 135 -12.81 18.29 22.75
CA PRO A 135 -11.45 18.79 22.89
C PRO A 135 -11.22 19.73 24.08
N ASP A 136 -12.22 20.56 24.44
CA ASP A 136 -12.09 21.56 25.51
C ASP A 136 -12.00 20.92 26.91
N ARG A 137 -12.27 19.62 27.00
CA ARG A 137 -12.26 18.83 28.26
C ARG A 137 -10.98 18.01 28.42
N ILE A 138 -9.99 18.22 27.55
CA ILE A 138 -8.76 17.44 27.50
C ILE A 138 -7.62 18.25 28.11
N GLU A 139 -7.00 17.68 29.13
CA GLU A 139 -5.75 18.18 29.68
C GLU A 139 -4.58 17.43 29.05
N PHE A 140 -3.62 18.16 28.47
CA PHE A 140 -2.46 17.57 27.83
C PHE A 140 -1.35 17.30 28.86
N GLU A 141 -0.64 16.18 28.68
CA GLU A 141 0.58 15.93 29.45
C GLU A 141 1.58 17.10 29.27
N PRO A 142 2.34 17.46 30.32
CA PRO A 142 3.33 18.54 30.22
C PRO A 142 4.28 18.33 29.04
N GLY A 143 4.33 19.31 28.13
CA GLY A 143 5.17 19.27 26.93
C GLY A 143 4.52 18.67 25.68
N LEU A 144 3.31 18.12 25.77
CA LEU A 144 2.54 17.66 24.61
C LEU A 144 1.62 18.77 24.10
N THR A 145 1.81 19.18 22.84
CA THR A 145 0.91 20.13 22.17
C THR A 145 -0.10 19.40 21.29
N VAL A 146 -1.24 20.03 20.97
CA VAL A 146 -2.20 19.53 19.99
C VAL A 146 -1.51 19.21 18.65
N THR A 147 -0.61 20.09 18.22
CA THR A 147 0.17 19.92 16.99
C THR A 147 1.03 18.66 17.06
N GLN A 148 1.75 18.44 18.17
CA GLN A 148 2.56 17.25 18.33
C GLN A 148 1.70 15.97 18.40
N ALA A 149 0.54 16.02 19.06
CA ALA A 149 -0.41 14.91 19.09
C ALA A 149 -0.90 14.55 17.67
N LYS A 150 -1.24 15.55 16.85
CA LYS A 150 -1.64 15.35 15.45
C LYS A 150 -0.50 14.78 14.60
N ILE A 151 0.73 15.27 14.77
CA ILE A 151 1.93 14.72 14.10
C ILE A 151 2.11 13.24 14.46
N ASN A 152 2.02 12.91 15.74
CA ASN A 152 2.16 11.52 16.23
C ASN A 152 1.06 10.61 15.64
N ALA A 153 -0.18 11.10 15.59
CA ALA A 153 -1.30 10.37 15.02
C ALA A 153 -1.13 10.13 13.50
N ILE A 154 -0.64 11.11 12.73
CA ILE A 154 -0.29 10.94 11.31
C ILE A 154 0.79 9.87 11.15
N HIS A 155 1.88 9.95 11.93
CA HIS A 155 2.94 8.95 11.86
C HIS A 155 2.45 7.53 12.18
N ASN A 156 1.59 7.40 13.20
CA ASN A 156 1.01 6.11 13.56
C ASN A 156 0.11 5.57 12.44
N TYR A 157 -0.78 6.40 11.90
CA TYR A 157 -1.63 6.05 10.78
C TYR A 157 -0.81 5.60 9.57
N ASP A 158 0.16 6.41 9.13
CA ASP A 158 0.98 6.11 7.96
C ASP A 158 1.75 4.81 8.12
N ASN A 159 2.34 4.56 9.30
CA ASN A 159 3.05 3.33 9.58
C ASN A 159 2.12 2.11 9.57
N HIS A 160 0.93 2.24 10.15
CA HIS A 160 -0.08 1.18 10.14
C HIS A 160 -0.58 0.91 8.71
N GLU A 161 -0.95 1.96 7.96
CA GLU A 161 -1.49 1.84 6.61
C GLU A 161 -0.45 1.28 5.63
N ARG A 162 0.82 1.70 5.72
CA ARG A 162 1.92 1.08 4.95
C ARG A 162 2.01 -0.42 5.20
N ARG A 163 1.98 -0.85 6.46
CA ARG A 163 2.05 -2.28 6.80
C ARG A 163 0.83 -3.04 6.27
N ARG A 164 -0.37 -2.50 6.50
CA ARG A 164 -1.65 -3.11 6.12
C ARG A 164 -1.74 -3.29 4.60
N ILE A 165 -1.56 -2.21 3.84
CA ILE A 165 -1.68 -2.21 2.38
C ILE A 165 -0.56 -3.05 1.76
N SER A 166 0.68 -2.93 2.24
CA SER A 166 1.79 -3.72 1.68
C SER A 166 1.59 -5.21 1.92
N SER A 167 1.19 -5.61 3.14
CA SER A 167 0.91 -7.01 3.47
C SER A 167 -0.21 -7.58 2.60
N TYR A 168 -1.31 -6.83 2.46
CA TYR A 168 -2.44 -7.24 1.63
C TYR A 168 -2.03 -7.41 0.15
N ASN A 169 -1.38 -6.40 -0.43
CA ASN A 169 -0.98 -6.43 -1.84
C ASN A 169 0.06 -7.53 -2.12
N THR A 170 1.06 -7.69 -1.24
CA THR A 170 2.04 -8.77 -1.35
C THR A 170 1.35 -10.14 -1.35
N GLN A 171 0.44 -10.37 -0.40
CA GLN A 171 -0.27 -11.64 -0.32
C GLN A 171 -1.16 -11.88 -1.54
N HIS A 172 -1.84 -10.85 -2.03
CA HIS A 172 -2.65 -10.94 -3.24
C HIS A 172 -1.82 -11.33 -4.47
N ILE A 173 -0.66 -10.70 -4.68
CA ILE A 173 0.27 -11.02 -5.77
C ILE A 173 0.79 -12.46 -5.66
N ILE A 174 1.17 -12.87 -4.44
CA ILE A 174 1.65 -14.23 -4.18
C ILE A 174 0.54 -15.24 -4.50
N CYS A 175 -0.67 -15.07 -3.97
CA CYS A 175 -1.79 -15.98 -4.23
C CYS A 175 -2.12 -16.08 -5.72
N ALA A 176 -2.16 -14.95 -6.45
CA ALA A 176 -2.39 -14.96 -7.89
C ALA A 176 -1.28 -15.72 -8.64
N THR A 177 -0.01 -15.49 -8.27
CA THR A 177 1.13 -16.19 -8.87
C THR A 177 1.10 -17.69 -8.56
N LEU A 178 0.74 -18.07 -7.33
CA LEU A 178 0.60 -19.47 -6.91
C LEU A 178 -0.48 -20.18 -7.72
N SER A 179 -1.63 -19.54 -7.98
CA SER A 179 -2.68 -20.11 -8.84
C SER A 179 -2.18 -20.42 -10.25
N ILE A 180 -1.38 -19.52 -10.84
CA ILE A 180 -0.73 -19.73 -12.16
C ILE A 180 0.19 -20.94 -12.12
N LEU A 181 1.07 -21.00 -11.12
CA LEU A 181 2.04 -22.07 -10.98
C LEU A 181 1.37 -23.44 -10.77
N VAL A 182 0.22 -23.50 -10.08
CA VAL A 182 -0.58 -24.72 -9.95
C VAL A 182 -1.11 -25.17 -11.31
N LYS A 183 -1.65 -24.25 -12.12
CA LYS A 183 -2.15 -24.55 -13.47
C LYS A 183 -1.00 -25.04 -14.38
N TRP A 184 0.15 -24.38 -14.36
CA TRP A 184 1.33 -24.81 -15.13
C TRP A 184 1.96 -26.11 -14.63
N ALA A 185 1.90 -26.39 -13.32
CA ALA A 185 2.33 -27.68 -12.78
C ALA A 185 1.45 -28.81 -13.29
N ALA A 186 0.13 -28.62 -13.37
CA ALA A 186 -0.80 -29.61 -13.86
C ALA A 186 -0.59 -29.92 -15.36
N CYS A 187 -0.38 -28.90 -16.20
CA CYS A 187 -0.27 -29.07 -17.65
C CYS A 187 1.14 -29.41 -18.15
N GLY A 188 2.20 -29.14 -17.38
CA GLY A 188 3.58 -29.26 -17.86
C GLY A 188 3.96 -28.16 -18.85
N SER A 189 5.18 -28.22 -19.38
CA SER A 189 5.76 -27.17 -20.22
C SER A 189 5.24 -27.13 -21.67
N GLU A 190 4.57 -28.19 -22.13
CA GLU A 190 3.89 -28.21 -23.44
C GLU A 190 2.48 -27.59 -23.38
N GLY A 191 1.96 -27.34 -22.17
CA GLY A 191 0.67 -26.71 -21.96
C GLY A 191 0.67 -25.22 -22.34
N PRO A 192 -0.51 -24.63 -22.58
CA PRO A 192 -0.61 -23.21 -22.90
C PRO A 192 -0.15 -22.35 -21.71
N LEU A 193 0.77 -21.42 -21.97
CA LEU A 193 1.20 -20.38 -21.01
C LEU A 193 0.16 -19.25 -20.88
N LYS A 194 -1.12 -19.63 -20.81
CA LYS A 194 -2.21 -18.69 -20.67
C LYS A 194 -2.37 -18.35 -19.19
N ILE A 195 -2.24 -17.06 -18.88
CA ILE A 195 -2.67 -16.54 -17.59
C ILE A 195 -4.11 -16.09 -17.73
N GLU A 196 -4.98 -16.68 -16.93
CA GLU A 196 -6.40 -16.34 -16.95
C GLU A 196 -6.63 -14.98 -16.27
N PRO A 197 -7.68 -14.23 -16.66
CA PRO A 197 -7.95 -12.90 -16.11
C PRO A 197 -8.10 -12.88 -14.59
N GLU A 198 -8.58 -13.96 -13.96
CA GLU A 198 -8.70 -14.05 -12.50
C GLU A 198 -7.35 -14.15 -11.77
N ASP A 199 -6.30 -14.60 -12.46
CA ASP A 199 -4.95 -14.72 -11.91
C ASP A 199 -4.08 -13.49 -12.24
N MET A 200 -4.63 -12.54 -12.99
CA MET A 200 -4.00 -11.25 -13.21
C MET A 200 -4.12 -10.40 -11.96
N VAL A 201 -3.00 -9.81 -11.54
CA VAL A 201 -2.99 -8.76 -10.50
C VAL A 201 -3.56 -7.50 -11.12
N SER A 202 -4.88 -7.40 -11.15
CA SER A 202 -5.57 -6.33 -11.86
C SER A 202 -5.75 -5.07 -11.02
N ARG A 203 -5.67 -5.15 -9.68
CA ARG A 203 -5.87 -4.01 -8.77
C ARG A 203 -5.13 -4.17 -7.45
N ILE A 204 -3.86 -3.73 -7.39
CA ILE A 204 -3.23 -3.47 -6.09
C ILE A 204 -3.99 -2.35 -5.39
N GLN A 205 -4.20 -2.47 -4.07
CA GLN A 205 -4.84 -1.40 -3.31
C GLN A 205 -3.89 -0.19 -3.22
N PRO A 206 -4.39 1.03 -3.46
CA PRO A 206 -3.56 2.22 -3.34
C PRO A 206 -3.18 2.48 -1.89
N LEU A 207 -1.91 2.84 -1.68
CA LEU A 207 -1.44 3.37 -0.41
C LEU A 207 -1.81 4.84 -0.34
N VAL A 208 -2.63 5.21 0.64
CA VAL A 208 -3.01 6.60 0.91
C VAL A 208 -2.48 6.97 2.29
N LEU A 209 -1.55 7.93 2.33
CA LEU A 209 -0.95 8.39 3.57
C LEU A 209 -1.66 9.65 4.07
N ALA A 210 -1.87 9.73 5.38
CA ALA A 210 -2.41 10.93 6.01
C ALA A 210 -1.42 12.10 5.89
N SER A 211 -0.10 11.84 5.89
CA SER A 211 0.89 12.90 5.69
C SER A 211 0.85 13.51 4.29
N ASP A 212 0.63 12.70 3.25
CA ASP A 212 0.52 13.20 1.88
C ASP A 212 -0.76 14.02 1.70
N LEU A 213 -1.86 13.54 2.29
CA LEU A 213 -3.12 14.25 2.27
C LEU A 213 -3.06 15.57 3.04
N ALA A 214 -2.44 15.58 4.22
CA ALA A 214 -2.23 16.80 5.01
C ALA A 214 -1.41 17.85 4.24
N ARG A 215 -0.37 17.40 3.51
CA ARG A 215 0.45 18.28 2.67
C ARG A 215 -0.35 18.84 1.49
N TYR A 216 -1.15 17.99 0.85
CA TYR A 216 -2.05 18.40 -0.22
C TYR A 216 -3.06 19.45 0.26
N MET A 217 -3.75 19.17 1.37
CA MET A 217 -4.70 20.10 1.97
C MET A 217 -4.04 21.45 2.31
N ALA A 218 -2.86 21.44 2.94
CA ALA A 218 -2.12 22.66 3.26
C ALA A 218 -1.81 23.49 2.01
N PHE A 219 -1.33 22.84 0.94
CA PHE A 219 -1.07 23.51 -0.33
C PHE A 219 -2.35 24.11 -0.93
N THR A 220 -3.45 23.35 -0.95
CA THR A 220 -4.73 23.81 -1.51
C THR A 220 -5.28 25.02 -0.74
N TYR A 221 -5.25 24.99 0.60
CA TYR A 221 -5.72 26.12 1.41
C TYR A 221 -4.85 27.37 1.24
N SER A 222 -3.52 27.23 1.13
CA SER A 222 -2.65 28.37 0.84
C SER A 222 -3.02 29.07 -0.47
N ARG A 223 -3.31 28.30 -1.52
CA ARG A 223 -3.75 28.87 -2.81
C ARG A 223 -5.09 29.59 -2.74
N ILE A 224 -6.06 29.02 -2.02
CA ILE A 224 -7.37 29.64 -1.85
C ILE A 224 -7.23 31.01 -1.16
N VAL A 225 -6.36 31.11 -0.14
CA VAL A 225 -6.10 32.37 0.55
C VAL A 225 -5.44 33.40 -0.39
N GLU A 226 -4.43 32.98 -1.17
CA GLU A 226 -3.77 33.84 -2.17
C GLU A 226 -4.76 34.39 -3.22
N ASP A 227 -5.69 33.55 -3.70
CA ASP A 227 -6.68 33.96 -4.70
C ASP A 227 -7.73 34.94 -4.11
N MET A 228 -8.08 34.81 -2.82
CA MET A 228 -9.01 35.74 -2.14
C MET A 228 -8.41 37.14 -1.93
N ASP A 229 -7.11 37.22 -1.70
CA ASP A 229 -6.41 38.50 -1.48
C ASP A 229 -6.11 39.25 -2.81
N GLY A 230 -6.19 38.56 -3.95
CA GLY A 230 -5.88 39.10 -5.28
C GLY A 230 -7.00 39.88 -5.98
N GLU A 231 -8.24 39.89 -5.45
CA GLU A 231 -9.40 40.55 -6.10
C GLU A 231 -9.63 42.02 -5.70
N SER A 232 -8.72 42.67 -4.95
CA SER A 232 -8.94 44.04 -4.42
C SER A 232 -8.31 45.20 -5.20
N GLU A 233 -7.63 44.99 -6.34
CA GLU A 233 -7.08 46.09 -7.16
C GLU A 233 -7.82 46.25 -8.48
N GLY A 234 -9.02 46.84 -8.41
CA GLY A 234 -9.82 47.28 -9.55
C GLY A 234 -10.43 48.66 -9.26
N GLY A 235 -9.57 49.63 -8.97
CA GLY A 235 -9.96 51.03 -8.79
C GLY A 235 -10.61 51.59 -10.05
N THR A 236 -11.80 52.13 -9.87
CA THR A 236 -12.59 52.91 -10.82
C THR A 236 -11.74 54.02 -11.46
N GLU A 237 -11.36 53.85 -12.73
CA GLU A 237 -11.04 54.98 -13.59
C GLU A 237 -12.37 55.65 -13.98
N ASP A 238 -12.70 56.74 -13.29
CA ASP A 238 -13.72 57.71 -13.72
C ASP A 238 -13.27 58.32 -15.06
N PRO A 239 -14.01 58.12 -16.16
CA PRO A 239 -13.78 58.83 -17.40
C PRO A 239 -14.77 59.99 -17.43
N ASP A 240 -14.44 61.13 -16.82
CA ASP A 240 -14.96 62.43 -17.23
C ASP A 240 -14.26 63.55 -16.42
N SER A 241 -13.37 64.27 -17.08
CA SER A 241 -13.01 65.64 -16.71
C SER A 241 -12.71 66.39 -18.00
N ASP A 242 -13.56 67.39 -18.23
CA ASP A 242 -13.67 68.29 -19.38
C ASP A 242 -12.36 68.99 -19.82
#